data_AF-A0A839PYJ0-F1
#
_entry.id   AF-A0A839PYJ0-F1
#
_cell.length_a   1.000
_cell.length_b   1.000
_cell.length_c   1.000
_cell.angle_alpha   90.00
_cell.angle_beta   90.00
_cell.angle_gamma   90.00
#
_symmetry.space_group_name_H-M   'P 1'
#
loop_
_entity.id
_entity.type
_entity.pdbx_description
1 polymer ?
#
loop_
_entity_poly.entity_id
_entity_poly.type
_entity_poly.pdbx_seq_one_letter_code
_entity_poly.pdbx_strand_id
1 'polypeptide(L)'
;MRDDGDFVFYNAPQHASGAVTYLGKHGPVGGGATDAVSVNLAALPAGIEKVVVTASCDGGTFRQLRDLTLVVTDTGTGAELARFTDMGASSEEALVAGELYQRAGAWKFRAVGQGWASGLAGLATDYGISVDDAAAAPPAPAGPSTPPPPVTPAAPAPAPVPASSNGSSASSSSGSPTRVVNLDKGKVSLKKGDRVSLVKTGAPPLDEVIMGLGWDPARGRRSIDLDASVIAFDAAGRKLEIVWFMHLKEFGGAIQHTGDNLTGKGDGDDEQIRVKLAQLPERVAALVFTINSFSGQKFTDVARAFCRLVDGRNGAELVRFDLTASEARTGVLMCAVIRTGAGPWEMRALGTFHDGRTVKKLVDPAAVALRH
;
A
#
# COMPACT_ATOMS: atom_id res chain seq x y z
N MET A 1 2.16 9.71 -17.20
CA MET A 1 2.99 9.36 -16.03
C MET A 1 4.25 8.70 -16.53
N ARG A 2 5.40 8.89 -15.89
CA ARG A 2 6.66 8.20 -16.26
C ARG A 2 6.90 6.98 -15.37
N ASP A 3 6.66 7.14 -14.07
CA ASP A 3 6.61 6.09 -13.04
C ASP A 3 5.82 6.57 -11.80
N ASP A 4 5.59 5.68 -10.83
CA ASP A 4 4.86 5.91 -9.57
C ASP A 4 5.50 6.97 -8.63
N GLY A 5 6.70 7.44 -8.97
CA GLY A 5 7.35 8.59 -8.34
C GLY A 5 6.71 9.93 -8.71
N ASP A 6 6.06 10.02 -9.88
CA ASP A 6 5.31 11.22 -10.33
C ASP A 6 4.00 11.43 -9.53
N PHE A 7 3.58 10.49 -8.67
CA PHE A 7 2.30 10.56 -7.91
C PHE A 7 2.45 11.16 -6.51
N VAL A 8 1.62 12.16 -6.20
CA VAL A 8 1.56 12.86 -4.91
C VAL A 8 0.17 12.75 -4.31
N PHE A 9 0.10 12.32 -3.05
CA PHE A 9 -1.15 12.09 -2.31
C PHE A 9 -0.88 12.17 -0.80
N TYR A 10 -1.89 12.02 0.04
CA TYR A 10 -1.77 12.24 1.49
C TYR A 10 -0.71 11.38 2.20
N ASN A 11 -0.35 10.20 1.67
CA ASN A 11 0.68 9.31 2.23
C ASN A 11 2.04 9.43 1.51
N ALA A 12 2.11 10.22 0.44
CA ALA A 12 3.33 10.63 -0.25
C ALA A 12 3.21 12.12 -0.60
N PRO A 13 3.28 13.01 0.40
CA PRO A 13 2.82 14.40 0.27
C PRO A 13 3.75 15.29 -0.55
N GLN A 14 4.88 14.78 -1.03
CA GLN A 14 5.81 15.56 -1.85
C GLN A 14 6.39 14.72 -2.99
N HIS A 15 6.43 15.29 -4.18
CA HIS A 15 7.13 14.73 -5.34
C HIS A 15 8.64 14.75 -5.10
N ALA A 16 9.39 13.78 -5.65
CA ALA A 16 10.83 13.64 -5.41
C ALA A 16 11.67 14.87 -5.81
N SER A 17 11.18 15.73 -6.71
CA SER A 17 11.84 17.01 -7.07
C SER A 17 11.42 18.22 -6.21
N GLY A 18 10.54 18.04 -5.21
CA GLY A 18 9.91 19.11 -4.44
C GLY A 18 8.86 19.93 -5.21
N ALA A 19 8.69 19.70 -6.52
CA ALA A 19 7.88 20.54 -7.40
C ALA A 19 6.37 20.43 -7.20
N VAL A 20 5.88 19.35 -6.59
CA VAL A 20 4.47 19.17 -6.22
C VAL A 20 4.44 18.79 -4.75
N THR A 21 3.67 19.52 -3.95
CA THR A 21 3.52 19.27 -2.51
C THR A 21 2.05 19.34 -2.12
N TYR A 22 1.52 18.26 -1.57
CA TYR A 22 0.23 18.21 -0.90
C TYR A 22 0.35 18.94 0.45
N LEU A 23 -0.41 20.01 0.63
CA LEU A 23 -0.40 20.84 1.84
C LEU A 23 -1.38 20.36 2.91
N GLY A 24 -2.29 19.44 2.54
CA GLY A 24 -3.25 18.84 3.46
C GLY A 24 -4.57 19.60 3.57
N LYS A 25 -5.42 19.04 4.44
CA LYS A 25 -6.73 19.59 4.77
C LYS A 25 -6.61 20.65 5.86
N HIS A 26 -7.01 21.88 5.55
CA HIS A 26 -7.10 22.96 6.54
C HIS A 26 -8.53 23.05 7.09
N GLY A 27 -8.64 23.36 8.39
CA GLY A 27 -9.91 23.62 9.06
C GLY A 27 -10.63 24.85 8.47
N PRO A 28 -11.93 25.05 8.76
CA PRO A 28 -12.79 25.92 7.96
C PRO A 28 -12.42 27.40 8.07
N VAL A 29 -11.60 27.87 7.11
CA VAL A 29 -11.36 29.29 6.87
C VAL A 29 -12.54 29.82 6.05
N GLY A 30 -13.47 30.50 6.70
CA GLY A 30 -14.61 31.13 6.02
C GLY A 30 -15.77 30.22 5.62
N GLY A 31 -15.93 29.05 6.26
CA GLY A 31 -17.18 28.28 6.20
C GLY A 31 -17.15 26.92 5.47
N GLY A 32 -16.01 26.50 4.93
CA GLY A 32 -15.85 25.18 4.31
C GLY A 32 -14.47 24.58 4.57
N ALA A 33 -14.36 23.25 4.59
CA ALA A 33 -13.07 22.58 4.66
C ALA A 33 -12.32 22.74 3.32
N THR A 34 -11.05 23.07 3.38
CA THR A 34 -10.19 23.20 2.19
C THR A 34 -9.16 22.10 2.16
N ASP A 35 -8.84 21.60 0.96
CA ASP A 35 -7.79 20.62 0.72
C ASP A 35 -6.89 21.15 -0.40
N ALA A 36 -5.58 21.16 -0.18
CA ALA A 36 -4.67 22.00 -0.97
C ALA A 36 -3.44 21.24 -1.52
N VAL A 37 -3.08 21.57 -2.76
CA VAL A 37 -1.85 21.13 -3.42
C VAL A 37 -1.14 22.34 -4.02
N SER A 38 0.17 22.41 -3.80
CA SER A 38 1.06 23.41 -4.38
C SER A 38 1.87 22.80 -5.51
N VAL A 39 2.02 23.54 -6.62
CA VAL A 39 2.80 23.12 -7.79
C VAL A 39 3.76 24.23 -8.20
N ASN A 40 5.06 24.01 -7.96
CA ASN A 40 6.13 24.84 -8.50
C ASN A 40 6.45 24.39 -9.94
N LEU A 41 5.79 25.05 -10.89
CA LEU A 41 5.92 24.77 -12.34
C LEU A 41 7.35 24.91 -12.88
N ALA A 42 8.23 25.68 -12.22
CA ALA A 42 9.62 25.86 -12.63
C ALA A 42 10.56 24.76 -12.09
N ALA A 43 10.14 24.02 -11.05
CA ALA A 43 10.89 22.90 -10.47
C ALA A 43 10.46 21.53 -11.03
N LEU A 44 9.44 21.50 -11.91
CA LEU A 44 9.00 20.27 -12.56
C LEU A 44 10.15 19.71 -13.44
N PRO A 45 10.52 18.42 -13.29
CA PRO A 45 11.55 17.81 -14.12
C PRO A 45 11.26 17.90 -15.61
N ALA A 46 12.32 18.00 -16.41
CA ALA A 46 12.22 17.92 -17.86
C ALA A 46 11.45 16.65 -18.29
N GLY A 47 10.46 16.82 -19.16
CA GLY A 47 9.54 15.77 -19.60
C GLY A 47 8.21 15.69 -18.84
N ILE A 48 7.95 16.52 -17.82
CA ILE A 48 6.59 16.72 -17.29
C ILE A 48 5.91 17.87 -18.04
N GLU A 49 5.02 17.51 -18.97
CA GLU A 49 4.22 18.47 -19.77
C GLU A 49 2.78 18.64 -19.24
N LYS A 50 2.38 17.83 -18.25
CA LYS A 50 1.03 17.85 -17.65
C LYS A 50 1.08 17.40 -16.18
N VAL A 51 0.31 18.09 -15.33
CA VAL A 51 -0.03 17.68 -13.95
C VAL A 51 -1.55 17.64 -13.84
N VAL A 52 -2.08 16.53 -13.32
CA VAL A 52 -3.53 16.31 -13.14
C VAL A 52 -3.88 16.43 -11.66
N VAL A 53 -4.80 17.31 -11.33
CA VAL A 53 -5.29 17.53 -9.97
C VAL A 53 -6.58 16.72 -9.79
N THR A 54 -6.53 15.77 -8.87
CA THR A 54 -7.64 14.86 -8.56
C THR A 54 -8.08 15.01 -7.11
N ALA A 55 -9.34 14.70 -6.84
CA ALA A 55 -9.91 14.63 -5.51
C ALA A 55 -10.67 13.32 -5.33
N SER A 56 -10.74 12.82 -4.11
CA SER A 56 -11.51 11.62 -3.74
C SER A 56 -12.23 11.83 -2.41
N CYS A 57 -13.36 11.16 -2.25
CA CYS A 57 -14.12 11.12 -1.00
C CYS A 57 -13.83 9.80 -0.26
N ASP A 58 -13.60 9.89 1.04
CA ASP A 58 -13.45 8.72 1.92
C ASP A 58 -14.79 8.50 2.65
N GLY A 59 -15.50 7.42 2.32
CA GLY A 59 -16.80 7.08 2.91
C GLY A 59 -18.03 7.81 2.35
N GLY A 60 -17.99 8.34 1.12
CA GLY A 60 -19.13 9.04 0.51
C GLY A 60 -18.91 9.44 -0.95
N THR A 61 -19.88 10.12 -1.56
CA THR A 61 -19.85 10.55 -2.97
C THR A 61 -19.81 12.07 -3.10
N PHE A 62 -19.26 12.58 -4.20
CA PHE A 62 -19.15 14.02 -4.47
C PHE A 62 -20.50 14.76 -4.45
N ARG A 63 -21.61 14.08 -4.73
CA ARG A 63 -23.00 14.57 -4.56
C ARG A 63 -23.32 15.06 -3.14
N GLN A 64 -22.62 14.59 -2.12
CA GLN A 64 -22.83 15.00 -0.72
C GLN A 64 -22.15 16.33 -0.41
N LEU A 65 -21.13 16.72 -1.19
CA LEU A 65 -20.46 18.01 -1.05
C LEU A 65 -21.35 19.11 -1.66
N ARG A 66 -21.57 20.16 -0.88
CA ARG A 66 -22.19 21.40 -1.35
C ARG A 66 -21.11 22.41 -1.67
N ASP A 67 -21.34 23.25 -2.68
CA ASP A 67 -20.49 24.39 -3.03
C ASP A 67 -19.02 24.03 -3.33
N LEU A 68 -18.80 22.82 -3.88
CA LEU A 68 -17.47 22.32 -4.25
C LEU A 68 -16.79 23.27 -5.25
N THR A 69 -15.81 24.00 -4.74
CA THR A 69 -15.13 25.05 -5.46
C THR A 69 -13.65 24.73 -5.64
N LEU A 70 -13.18 24.72 -6.88
CA LEU A 70 -11.75 24.69 -7.19
C LEU A 70 -11.25 26.12 -7.32
N VAL A 71 -10.26 26.50 -6.50
CA VAL A 71 -9.60 27.81 -6.56
C VAL A 71 -8.14 27.59 -6.95
N VAL A 72 -7.65 28.37 -7.91
CA VAL A 72 -6.24 28.40 -8.31
C VAL A 72 -5.65 29.72 -7.84
N THR A 73 -4.62 29.67 -7.00
CA THR A 73 -3.93 30.85 -6.46
C THR A 73 -2.45 30.86 -6.88
N ASP A 74 -1.90 32.06 -7.07
CA ASP A 74 -0.46 32.27 -7.15
C ASP A 74 0.15 32.20 -5.75
N THR A 75 1.14 31.33 -5.55
CA THR A 75 1.73 31.08 -4.22
C THR A 75 2.72 32.14 -3.75
N GLY A 76 3.22 33.00 -4.65
CA GLY A 76 4.14 34.09 -4.29
C GLY A 76 3.42 35.37 -3.87
N THR A 77 2.23 35.61 -4.41
CA THR A 77 1.42 36.81 -4.18
C THR A 77 0.15 36.55 -3.37
N GLY A 78 -0.29 35.29 -3.29
CA GLY A 78 -1.59 34.91 -2.71
C GLY A 78 -2.79 35.27 -3.59
N ALA A 79 -2.57 35.79 -4.80
CA ALA A 79 -3.64 36.24 -5.67
C ALA A 79 -4.45 35.07 -6.26
N GLU A 80 -5.78 35.19 -6.25
CA GLU A 80 -6.66 34.26 -6.95
C GLU A 80 -6.57 34.46 -8.46
N LEU A 81 -6.13 33.41 -9.16
CA LEU A 81 -5.97 33.38 -10.62
C LEU A 81 -7.24 32.87 -11.32
N ALA A 82 -7.95 31.92 -10.69
CA ALA A 82 -9.20 31.38 -11.19
C ALA A 82 -10.03 30.70 -10.09
N ARG A 83 -11.34 30.64 -10.29
CA ARG A 83 -12.32 29.98 -9.42
C ARG A 83 -13.38 29.28 -10.25
N PHE A 84 -13.70 28.04 -9.88
CA PHE A 84 -14.68 27.20 -10.56
C PHE A 84 -15.60 26.58 -9.51
N THR A 85 -16.89 26.91 -9.54
CA THR A 85 -17.87 26.59 -8.48
C THR A 85 -18.87 25.48 -8.86
N ASP A 86 -18.77 24.95 -10.08
CA ASP A 86 -19.64 23.87 -10.59
C ASP A 86 -18.78 22.69 -11.04
N MET A 87 -18.08 22.09 -10.08
CA MET A 87 -17.13 21.00 -10.32
C MET A 87 -17.80 19.61 -10.39
N GLY A 88 -19.13 19.56 -10.54
CA GLY A 88 -19.91 18.34 -10.75
C GLY A 88 -20.37 17.63 -9.47
N ALA A 89 -21.62 17.86 -9.05
CA ALA A 89 -22.28 17.11 -7.97
C ALA A 89 -22.81 15.74 -8.47
N SER A 90 -21.90 14.82 -8.78
CA SER A 90 -22.17 13.49 -9.35
C SER A 90 -22.14 12.37 -8.29
N SER A 91 -22.63 11.18 -8.64
CA SER A 91 -22.64 9.97 -7.79
C SER A 91 -21.27 9.38 -7.48
N GLU A 92 -20.21 10.01 -7.98
CA GLU A 92 -18.90 9.40 -8.10
C GLU A 92 -18.07 9.60 -6.81
N GLU A 93 -17.08 8.73 -6.60
CA GLU A 93 -16.21 8.75 -5.41
C GLU A 93 -14.86 9.43 -5.67
N ALA A 94 -14.52 9.66 -6.95
CA ALA A 94 -13.35 10.43 -7.38
C ALA A 94 -13.69 11.44 -8.48
N LEU A 95 -12.86 12.47 -8.60
CA LEU A 95 -13.04 13.62 -9.49
C LEU A 95 -11.69 14.10 -10.05
N VAL A 96 -11.60 14.32 -11.37
CA VAL A 96 -10.55 15.17 -11.94
C VAL A 96 -11.00 16.62 -11.85
N ALA A 97 -10.42 17.35 -10.90
CA ALA A 97 -10.75 18.75 -10.67
C ALA A 97 -10.17 19.65 -11.79
N GLY A 98 -8.91 19.43 -12.17
CA GLY A 98 -8.30 20.20 -13.25
C GLY A 98 -6.95 19.68 -13.70
N GLU A 99 -6.41 20.29 -14.75
CA GLU A 99 -5.09 19.97 -15.27
C GLU A 99 -4.27 21.23 -15.54
N LEU A 100 -3.02 21.21 -15.09
CA LEU A 100 -1.96 22.08 -15.57
C LEU A 100 -1.32 21.39 -16.78
N TYR A 101 -1.17 22.08 -17.90
CA TYR A 101 -0.55 21.53 -19.11
C TYR A 101 0.26 22.58 -19.86
N GLN A 102 1.36 22.16 -20.49
CA GLN A 102 2.18 23.05 -21.30
C GLN A 102 1.60 23.16 -22.72
N ARG A 103 1.55 24.38 -23.27
CA ARG A 103 1.17 24.65 -24.66
C ARG A 103 1.92 25.87 -25.20
N ALA A 104 2.72 25.65 -26.23
CA ALA A 104 3.60 26.67 -26.84
C ALA A 104 4.54 27.33 -25.81
N GLY A 105 5.24 26.52 -25.01
CA GLY A 105 6.20 26.97 -23.99
C GLY A 105 5.59 27.46 -22.68
N ALA A 106 4.33 27.92 -22.69
CA ALA A 106 3.62 28.40 -21.50
C ALA A 106 2.80 27.30 -20.81
N TRP A 107 2.77 27.32 -19.47
CA TRP A 107 1.82 26.54 -18.69
C TRP A 107 0.41 27.15 -18.74
N LYS A 108 -0.61 26.30 -18.79
CA LYS A 108 -2.03 26.67 -18.80
C LYS A 108 -2.80 25.77 -17.84
N PHE A 109 -3.86 26.31 -17.27
CA PHE A 109 -4.80 25.54 -16.44
C PHE A 109 -6.09 25.27 -17.22
N ARG A 110 -6.67 24.08 -17.04
CA ARG A 110 -8.05 23.76 -17.42
C ARG A 110 -8.78 23.15 -16.22
N ALA A 111 -9.95 23.70 -15.86
CA ALA A 111 -10.89 22.96 -15.02
C ALA A 111 -11.52 21.83 -15.86
N VAL A 112 -11.78 20.69 -15.23
CA VAL A 112 -12.32 19.49 -15.91
C VAL A 112 -13.66 19.07 -15.33
N GLY A 113 -13.75 18.84 -14.01
CA GLY A 113 -15.03 18.51 -13.35
C GLY A 113 -15.62 17.15 -13.75
N GLN A 114 -14.77 16.20 -14.16
CA GLN A 114 -15.20 14.87 -14.58
C GLN A 114 -15.04 13.89 -13.41
N GLY A 115 -16.15 13.23 -13.04
CA GLY A 115 -16.18 12.21 -12.00
C GLY A 115 -15.89 10.79 -12.51
N TRP A 116 -15.52 9.89 -11.60
CA TRP A 116 -15.23 8.48 -11.86
C TRP A 116 -16.02 7.55 -10.91
N ALA A 117 -16.99 6.81 -11.46
CA ALA A 117 -17.80 5.82 -10.75
C ALA A 117 -16.97 4.69 -10.10
N SER A 118 -15.83 4.35 -10.70
CA SER A 118 -14.86 3.37 -10.21
C SER A 118 -13.90 3.94 -9.14
N GLY A 119 -14.25 5.09 -8.57
CA GLY A 119 -13.53 5.73 -7.47
C GLY A 119 -12.09 6.11 -7.82
N LEU A 120 -11.29 6.33 -6.77
CA LEU A 120 -9.89 6.72 -6.93
C LEU A 120 -9.09 5.62 -7.63
N ALA A 121 -9.42 4.35 -7.39
CA ALA A 121 -8.72 3.22 -7.98
C ALA A 121 -8.89 3.13 -9.49
N GLY A 122 -10.12 3.29 -10.00
CA GLY A 122 -10.38 3.33 -11.43
C GLY A 122 -9.79 4.55 -12.11
N LEU A 123 -9.94 5.73 -11.50
CA LEU A 123 -9.30 6.96 -11.98
C LEU A 123 -7.78 6.80 -12.10
N ALA A 124 -7.14 6.27 -11.07
CA ALA A 124 -5.70 6.04 -11.06
C ALA A 124 -5.29 5.01 -12.13
N THR A 125 -6.06 3.92 -12.28
CA THR A 125 -5.84 2.90 -13.33
C THR A 125 -5.87 3.51 -14.74
N ASP A 126 -6.83 4.39 -15.04
CA ASP A 126 -6.92 5.07 -16.33
C ASP A 126 -5.72 6.00 -16.62
N TYR A 127 -5.07 6.53 -15.59
CA TYR A 127 -3.82 7.30 -15.69
C TYR A 127 -2.55 6.43 -15.63
N GLY A 128 -2.69 5.11 -15.58
CA GLY A 128 -1.61 4.13 -15.61
C GLY A 128 -1.05 3.72 -14.24
N ILE A 129 -1.73 4.06 -13.15
CA ILE A 129 -1.33 3.80 -11.76
C ILE A 129 -2.02 2.52 -11.26
N SER A 130 -1.27 1.59 -10.68
CA SER A 130 -1.85 0.42 -10.01
C SER A 130 -2.31 0.78 -8.60
N VAL A 131 -3.60 1.04 -8.39
CA VAL A 131 -4.18 1.16 -7.04
C VAL A 131 -4.71 -0.19 -6.58
N ASP A 132 -4.17 -0.67 -5.46
CA ASP A 132 -4.64 -1.86 -4.79
C ASP A 132 -5.83 -1.53 -3.89
N ASP A 133 -7.03 -1.69 -4.43
CA ASP A 133 -8.28 -1.50 -3.67
C ASP A 133 -8.56 -2.70 -2.76
N ALA A 134 -8.83 -2.42 -1.47
CA ALA A 134 -9.05 -3.42 -0.44
C ALA A 134 -10.33 -3.16 0.36
N ALA A 135 -11.47 -3.00 -0.32
CA ALA A 135 -12.80 -3.02 0.32
C ALA A 135 -13.90 -3.45 -0.66
N ALA A 136 -13.99 -4.74 -0.98
CA ALA A 136 -15.25 -5.27 -1.50
C ALA A 136 -16.29 -5.22 -0.37
N ALA A 137 -17.32 -4.37 -0.52
CA ALA A 137 -18.42 -4.31 0.42
C ALA A 137 -19.07 -5.71 0.57
N PRO A 138 -19.48 -6.11 1.80
CA PRO A 138 -20.18 -7.37 1.96
C PRO A 138 -21.47 -7.37 1.11
N PRO A 139 -21.82 -8.48 0.46
CA PRO A 139 -23.05 -8.54 -0.34
C PRO A 139 -24.25 -8.20 0.55
N ALA A 140 -25.07 -7.26 0.09
CA ALA A 140 -26.31 -6.93 0.77
C ALA A 140 -27.16 -8.20 0.97
N PRO A 141 -27.82 -8.37 2.13
CA PRO A 141 -28.63 -9.55 2.39
C PRO A 141 -29.71 -9.68 1.32
N ALA A 142 -29.77 -10.84 0.67
CA ALA A 142 -30.78 -11.12 -0.35
C ALA A 142 -32.17 -10.97 0.26
N GLY A 143 -32.94 -9.99 -0.24
CA GLY A 143 -34.37 -9.92 0.04
C GLY A 143 -35.09 -11.19 -0.45
N PRO A 144 -36.22 -11.57 0.16
CA PRO A 144 -36.92 -12.81 -0.18
C PRO A 144 -37.29 -12.82 -1.65
N SER A 145 -36.79 -13.82 -2.39
CA SER A 145 -37.11 -14.03 -3.80
C SER A 145 -38.59 -14.38 -3.95
N THR A 146 -39.32 -13.55 -4.70
CA THR A 146 -40.67 -13.91 -5.15
C THR A 146 -40.59 -15.15 -6.05
N PRO A 147 -41.47 -16.16 -5.85
CA PRO A 147 -41.43 -17.38 -6.65
C PRO A 147 -41.78 -17.10 -8.12
N PRO A 148 -41.15 -17.80 -9.08
CA PRO A 148 -41.52 -17.68 -10.48
C PRO A 148 -42.91 -18.29 -10.75
N PRO A 149 -43.64 -17.81 -11.77
CA PRO A 149 -44.92 -18.40 -12.16
C PRO A 149 -44.73 -19.83 -12.71
N PRO A 150 -45.74 -20.70 -12.60
CA PRO A 150 -45.65 -22.08 -13.07
C PRO A 150 -45.59 -22.15 -14.60
N VAL A 151 -44.60 -22.87 -15.13
CA VAL A 151 -44.50 -23.18 -16.57
C VAL A 151 -45.29 -24.44 -16.91
N THR A 152 -46.15 -24.35 -17.92
CA THR A 152 -46.98 -25.46 -18.41
C THR A 152 -46.12 -26.45 -19.22
N PRO A 153 -46.29 -27.78 -19.09
CA PRO A 153 -45.49 -28.76 -19.84
C PRO A 153 -45.95 -28.88 -21.31
N ALA A 154 -45.00 -28.99 -22.24
CA ALA A 154 -45.28 -29.36 -23.64
C ALA A 154 -44.31 -30.45 -24.15
N ALA A 155 -44.90 -31.37 -24.91
CA ALA A 155 -44.47 -32.67 -25.44
C ALA A 155 -43.09 -32.77 -26.17
N PRO A 156 -42.58 -34.00 -26.43
CA PRO A 156 -41.19 -34.25 -26.85
C PRO A 156 -40.90 -34.16 -28.37
N ALA A 157 -39.62 -34.21 -28.70
CA ALA A 157 -39.03 -33.98 -30.03
C ALA A 157 -39.06 -35.19 -30.99
N PRO A 158 -38.71 -34.97 -32.28
CA PRO A 158 -38.07 -35.96 -33.16
C PRO A 158 -36.57 -35.68 -33.39
N ALA A 159 -35.87 -36.67 -33.96
CA ALA A 159 -34.41 -36.87 -33.92
C ALA A 159 -33.63 -36.41 -35.20
N PRO A 160 -32.28 -36.45 -35.24
CA PRO A 160 -31.43 -35.69 -36.19
C PRO A 160 -30.77 -36.50 -37.32
N VAL A 161 -30.07 -35.82 -38.24
CA VAL A 161 -29.08 -36.34 -39.22
C VAL A 161 -28.02 -35.26 -39.57
N PRO A 162 -26.80 -35.60 -40.10
CA PRO A 162 -25.55 -35.04 -39.55
C PRO A 162 -24.51 -34.49 -40.58
N ALA A 163 -23.23 -34.40 -40.13
CA ALA A 163 -21.97 -34.02 -40.82
C ALA A 163 -21.67 -32.49 -40.87
N SER A 164 -20.45 -31.96 -40.70
CA SER A 164 -19.08 -32.49 -40.42
C SER A 164 -18.15 -31.31 -40.00
N SER A 165 -16.89 -31.41 -39.53
CA SER A 165 -15.98 -32.53 -39.15
C SER A 165 -14.74 -32.01 -38.36
N ASN A 166 -14.01 -32.91 -37.69
CA ASN A 166 -12.58 -32.88 -37.26
C ASN A 166 -12.00 -31.72 -36.41
N GLY A 167 -11.29 -32.06 -35.32
CA GLY A 167 -10.48 -31.06 -34.58
C GLY A 167 -9.76 -31.46 -33.27
N SER A 168 -9.30 -32.71 -33.11
CA SER A 168 -8.23 -33.19 -32.20
C SER A 168 -8.05 -32.66 -30.75
N SER A 169 -7.98 -33.65 -29.84
CA SER A 169 -7.05 -33.77 -28.69
C SER A 169 -7.31 -33.03 -27.36
N ALA A 170 -7.19 -33.81 -26.29
CA ALA A 170 -7.25 -33.38 -24.89
C ALA A 170 -5.87 -33.01 -24.33
N SER A 171 -5.84 -32.20 -23.27
CA SER A 171 -4.71 -32.13 -22.33
C SER A 171 -5.14 -31.57 -20.97
N SER A 172 -4.81 -32.37 -19.94
CA SER A 172 -4.67 -32.05 -18.52
C SER A 172 -4.44 -30.58 -18.11
N SER A 173 -5.18 -30.15 -17.07
CA SER A 173 -4.84 -29.01 -16.23
C SER A 173 -3.79 -29.40 -15.17
N SER A 174 -2.64 -28.72 -15.18
CA SER A 174 -1.58 -28.86 -14.17
C SER A 174 -0.98 -27.49 -13.87
N GLY A 175 -0.81 -27.18 -12.58
CA GLY A 175 0.12 -26.16 -12.05
C GLY A 175 -0.13 -24.70 -12.45
N SER A 176 -0.78 -23.93 -11.57
CA SER A 176 -0.69 -22.46 -11.62
C SER A 176 0.75 -22.02 -11.27
N PRO A 177 1.43 -21.21 -12.10
CA PRO A 177 2.81 -20.79 -11.83
C PRO A 177 2.86 -19.67 -10.78
N THR A 178 3.87 -19.72 -9.90
CA THR A 178 4.21 -18.63 -8.99
C THR A 178 4.77 -17.43 -9.75
N ARG A 179 4.14 -16.26 -9.62
CA ARG A 179 4.61 -15.01 -10.24
C ARG A 179 5.83 -14.45 -9.49
N VAL A 180 6.97 -14.35 -10.17
CA VAL A 180 8.14 -13.62 -9.68
C VAL A 180 8.00 -12.16 -10.12
N VAL A 181 8.07 -11.21 -9.19
CA VAL A 181 7.97 -9.77 -9.48
C VAL A 181 9.38 -9.20 -9.67
N ASN A 182 9.61 -8.49 -10.79
CA ASN A 182 10.92 -7.97 -11.16
C ASN A 182 11.05 -6.45 -10.88
N LEU A 183 12.11 -6.04 -10.19
CA LEU A 183 12.26 -4.74 -9.52
C LEU A 183 12.96 -3.65 -10.37
N ASP A 184 12.61 -3.57 -11.65
CA ASP A 184 13.25 -2.63 -12.59
C ASP A 184 12.65 -1.22 -12.60
N LYS A 185 11.55 -0.97 -11.89
CA LYS A 185 10.89 0.34 -11.77
C LYS A 185 10.57 0.65 -10.30
N GLY A 186 10.58 1.93 -9.94
CA GLY A 186 10.42 2.39 -8.55
C GLY A 186 9.01 2.19 -8.00
N LYS A 187 8.94 1.99 -6.68
CA LYS A 187 7.77 1.57 -5.87
C LYS A 187 7.18 0.22 -6.28
N VAL A 188 7.08 -0.70 -5.31
CA VAL A 188 6.40 -1.99 -5.48
C VAL A 188 5.47 -2.22 -4.29
N SER A 189 4.16 -2.05 -4.52
CA SER A 189 3.14 -2.64 -3.64
C SER A 189 3.19 -4.16 -3.84
N LEU A 190 3.35 -4.92 -2.75
CA LEU A 190 3.43 -6.38 -2.79
C LEU A 190 2.23 -6.99 -2.10
N LYS A 191 1.60 -7.96 -2.77
CA LYS A 191 0.48 -8.70 -2.22
C LYS A 191 0.97 -9.87 -1.38
N LYS A 192 0.09 -10.32 -0.49
CA LYS A 192 0.27 -11.49 0.37
C LYS A 192 0.70 -12.71 -0.48
N GLY A 193 1.94 -13.17 -0.30
CA GLY A 193 2.51 -14.30 -1.02
C GLY A 193 3.48 -13.94 -2.16
N ASP A 194 3.63 -12.66 -2.52
CA ASP A 194 4.60 -12.27 -3.55
C ASP A 194 6.05 -12.54 -3.10
N ARG A 195 6.83 -13.15 -4.01
CA ARG A 195 8.26 -13.38 -3.86
C ARG A 195 9.03 -12.37 -4.72
N VAL A 196 9.94 -11.65 -4.07
CA VAL A 196 10.88 -10.71 -4.69
C VAL A 196 12.30 -11.23 -4.45
N SER A 197 12.97 -11.63 -5.53
CA SER A 197 14.42 -11.82 -5.43
C SER A 197 15.06 -10.44 -5.28
N LEU A 198 15.81 -10.23 -4.19
CA LEU A 198 16.46 -8.95 -3.91
C LEU A 198 17.74 -8.76 -4.74
N VAL A 199 18.13 -9.77 -5.54
CA VAL A 199 19.17 -9.62 -6.56
C VAL A 199 18.54 -9.12 -7.85
N LYS A 200 18.36 -7.80 -7.92
CA LYS A 200 18.09 -7.12 -9.18
C LYS A 200 19.23 -7.43 -10.15
N THR A 201 18.90 -7.88 -11.36
CA THR A 201 19.87 -8.30 -12.38
C THR A 201 20.84 -7.15 -12.72
N GLY A 202 22.05 -7.20 -12.15
CA GLY A 202 23.08 -6.16 -12.31
C GLY A 202 23.20 -5.13 -11.17
N ALA A 203 22.41 -5.21 -10.10
CA ALA A 203 22.62 -4.42 -8.89
C ALA A 203 23.37 -5.24 -7.82
N PRO A 204 24.15 -4.60 -6.92
CA PRO A 204 24.82 -5.31 -5.84
C PRO A 204 23.80 -5.94 -4.86
N PRO A 205 24.12 -7.12 -4.29
CA PRO A 205 23.24 -7.83 -3.35
C PRO A 205 22.91 -6.95 -2.14
N LEU A 206 21.84 -7.28 -1.43
CA LEU A 206 21.32 -6.42 -0.37
C LEU A 206 22.13 -6.59 0.93
N ASP A 207 22.83 -5.51 1.34
CA ASP A 207 23.81 -5.53 2.43
C ASP A 207 23.21 -5.15 3.79
N GLU A 208 22.27 -4.20 3.81
CA GLU A 208 21.56 -3.72 5.00
C GLU A 208 20.08 -3.48 4.68
N VAL A 209 19.18 -3.90 5.57
CA VAL A 209 17.75 -3.53 5.55
C VAL A 209 17.36 -2.82 6.84
N ILE A 210 16.36 -1.96 6.76
CA ILE A 210 15.77 -1.29 7.92
C ILE A 210 14.26 -1.54 7.88
N MET A 211 13.72 -2.21 8.89
CA MET A 211 12.29 -2.22 9.16
C MET A 211 11.93 -0.91 9.86
N GLY A 212 10.85 -0.26 9.43
CA GLY A 212 10.21 0.87 10.09
C GLY A 212 8.77 0.54 10.45
N LEU A 213 8.32 1.00 11.62
CA LEU A 213 6.95 0.94 12.13
C LEU A 213 6.58 2.35 12.59
N GLY A 214 5.41 2.86 12.18
CA GLY A 214 4.91 4.18 12.60
C GLY A 214 3.40 4.17 12.83
N TRP A 215 2.90 4.97 13.78
CA TRP A 215 1.47 5.06 14.10
C TRP A 215 1.07 6.33 14.85
N ASP A 216 -0.13 6.85 14.59
CA ASP A 216 -0.67 7.98 15.36
C ASP A 216 -1.28 7.51 16.70
N PRO A 217 -1.05 8.23 17.82
CA PRO A 217 -1.75 7.99 19.07
C PRO A 217 -3.25 8.28 18.93
N ALA A 218 -4.09 7.31 19.33
CA ALA A 218 -5.54 7.44 19.25
C ALA A 218 -6.08 8.60 20.13
N ARG A 219 -6.58 9.65 19.48
CA ARG A 219 -7.16 10.84 20.14
C ARG A 219 -8.22 10.45 21.17
N GLY A 220 -7.95 10.71 22.44
CA GLY A 220 -8.88 10.48 23.56
C GLY A 220 -9.02 9.02 24.02
N ARG A 221 -8.21 8.09 23.53
CA ARG A 221 -8.13 6.71 24.05
C ARG A 221 -6.82 6.49 24.81
N ARG A 222 -6.71 5.35 25.51
CA ARG A 222 -5.47 4.92 26.19
C ARG A 222 -4.32 4.83 25.18
N SER A 223 -3.09 5.10 25.62
CA SER A 223 -1.88 4.93 24.81
C SER A 223 -1.85 3.56 24.14
N ILE A 224 -1.42 3.55 22.88
CA ILE A 224 -1.33 2.35 22.05
C ILE A 224 0.14 2.02 21.90
N ASP A 225 0.47 0.82 22.33
CA ASP A 225 1.79 0.22 22.33
C ASP A 225 1.83 -0.80 21.18
N LEU A 226 2.67 -0.53 20.17
CA LEU A 226 2.94 -1.39 19.02
C LEU A 226 4.43 -1.68 18.97
N ASP A 227 4.80 -2.93 19.19
CA ASP A 227 6.18 -3.38 19.13
C ASP A 227 6.55 -3.85 17.72
N ALA A 228 7.64 -3.34 17.17
CA ALA A 228 8.39 -4.01 16.12
C ALA A 228 9.20 -5.18 16.71
N SER A 229 9.44 -6.22 15.91
CA SER A 229 10.35 -7.32 16.29
C SER A 229 10.86 -8.06 15.05
N VAL A 230 12.03 -8.68 15.18
CA VAL A 230 12.56 -9.61 14.19
C VAL A 230 12.96 -10.94 14.84
N ILE A 231 12.56 -12.03 14.19
CA ILE A 231 12.83 -13.40 14.63
C ILE A 231 13.81 -14.04 13.64
N ALA A 232 14.97 -14.46 14.12
CA ALA A 232 15.99 -15.13 13.33
C ALA A 232 15.82 -16.65 13.39
N PHE A 233 15.95 -17.31 12.25
CA PHE A 233 15.79 -18.75 12.07
C PHE A 233 16.99 -19.38 11.36
N ASP A 234 17.26 -20.65 11.66
CA ASP A 234 18.19 -21.48 10.89
C ASP A 234 17.53 -22.10 9.65
N ALA A 235 18.33 -22.81 8.84
CA ALA A 235 17.86 -23.47 7.62
C ALA A 235 16.85 -24.61 7.87
N ALA A 236 16.71 -25.09 9.11
CA ALA A 236 15.69 -26.06 9.50
C ALA A 236 14.40 -25.38 10.02
N GLY A 237 14.30 -24.05 9.94
CA GLY A 237 13.16 -23.29 10.46
C GLY A 237 13.10 -23.23 11.98
N ARG A 238 14.20 -23.52 12.69
CA ARG A 238 14.28 -23.41 14.15
C ARG A 238 14.65 -21.99 14.55
N LYS A 239 13.91 -21.42 15.50
CA LYS A 239 14.18 -20.08 16.05
C LYS A 239 15.56 -20.07 16.71
N LEU A 240 16.47 -19.25 16.18
CA LEU A 240 17.75 -18.93 16.80
C LEU A 240 17.52 -17.88 17.89
N GLU A 241 17.21 -16.65 17.50
CA GLU A 241 17.03 -15.53 18.43
C GLU A 241 15.89 -14.58 18.04
N ILE A 242 15.55 -13.69 18.97
CA ILE A 242 14.56 -12.61 18.79
C ILE A 242 15.19 -11.28 19.21
N VAL A 243 15.06 -10.27 18.35
CA VAL A 243 15.39 -8.87 18.67
C VAL A 243 14.10 -8.05 18.67
N TRP A 244 13.92 -7.30 19.75
CA TRP A 244 12.71 -6.58 20.17
C TRP A 244 13.10 -5.59 21.28
N PHE A 245 12.17 -4.76 21.76
CA PHE A 245 12.48 -3.69 22.72
C PHE A 245 13.27 -4.11 23.99
N MET A 246 13.03 -5.30 24.55
CA MET A 246 13.80 -5.80 25.71
C MET A 246 15.17 -6.41 25.36
N HIS A 247 15.45 -6.67 24.08
CA HIS A 247 16.70 -7.26 23.61
C HIS A 247 17.12 -6.58 22.32
N LEU A 248 17.75 -5.41 22.47
CA LEU A 248 17.93 -4.44 21.39
C LEU A 248 18.98 -4.81 20.35
N LYS A 249 19.89 -5.77 20.61
CA LYS A 249 21.00 -6.11 19.70
C LYS A 249 21.35 -7.58 19.80
N GLU A 250 21.64 -8.21 18.66
CA GLU A 250 22.09 -9.61 18.57
C GLU A 250 23.05 -9.80 17.38
N PHE A 251 23.72 -10.95 17.31
CA PHE A 251 24.69 -11.36 16.30
C PHE A 251 25.83 -10.35 16.14
N GLY A 252 26.43 -9.95 17.27
CA GLY A 252 27.51 -8.94 17.29
C GLY A 252 27.06 -7.53 16.91
N GLY A 253 25.74 -7.25 16.93
CA GLY A 253 25.17 -6.00 16.45
C GLY A 253 24.86 -5.99 14.95
N ALA A 254 24.86 -7.15 14.29
CA ALA A 254 24.32 -7.26 12.93
C ALA A 254 22.79 -7.01 12.90
N ILE A 255 22.07 -7.26 13.99
CA ILE A 255 20.68 -6.81 14.19
C ILE A 255 20.65 -5.78 15.32
N GLN A 256 19.99 -4.63 15.12
CA GLN A 256 19.84 -3.57 16.13
C GLN A 256 18.44 -2.92 16.06
N HIS A 257 17.72 -2.92 17.18
CA HIS A 257 16.51 -2.14 17.44
C HIS A 257 16.88 -0.73 17.93
N THR A 258 16.14 0.30 17.56
CA THR A 258 16.38 1.69 18.01
C THR A 258 15.93 1.98 19.44
N GLY A 259 15.29 1.02 20.12
CA GLY A 259 14.52 1.25 21.34
C GLY A 259 13.02 1.15 21.10
N ASP A 260 12.27 1.31 22.19
CA ASP A 260 10.80 1.29 22.31
C ASP A 260 10.22 2.69 22.06
N ASN A 261 9.10 2.80 21.33
CA ASN A 261 8.30 4.03 21.26
C ASN A 261 6.85 3.80 21.70
N LEU A 262 6.64 3.68 23.02
CA LEU A 262 5.35 3.61 23.73
C LEU A 262 4.24 4.64 23.36
N THR A 263 4.44 5.57 22.42
CA THR A 263 3.54 6.71 22.20
C THR A 263 3.16 7.04 20.76
N GLY A 264 3.88 6.58 19.74
CA GLY A 264 3.62 7.01 18.35
C GLY A 264 3.84 8.51 18.12
N LYS A 265 4.74 9.15 18.88
CA LYS A 265 4.96 10.61 18.83
C LYS A 265 6.11 10.97 17.89
N GLY A 266 5.80 11.08 16.61
CA GLY A 266 6.68 11.64 15.59
C GLY A 266 6.01 11.65 14.23
N ASP A 267 6.72 12.18 13.23
CA ASP A 267 6.41 11.92 11.83
C ASP A 267 7.35 10.81 11.32
N GLY A 268 6.81 9.77 10.69
CA GLY A 268 7.61 8.71 10.05
C GLY A 268 7.66 7.40 10.84
N ASP A 269 8.84 6.78 10.93
CA ASP A 269 9.03 5.50 11.62
C ASP A 269 9.32 5.74 13.12
N ASP A 270 8.31 5.50 13.96
CA ASP A 270 8.38 5.53 15.42
C ASP A 270 9.35 4.50 16.01
N GLU A 271 9.43 3.31 15.42
CA GLU A 271 10.40 2.26 15.75
C GLU A 271 11.13 1.76 14.51
N GLN A 272 12.43 1.43 14.66
CA GLN A 272 13.22 0.85 13.59
C GLN A 272 14.04 -0.36 14.04
N ILE A 273 14.15 -1.36 13.16
CA ILE A 273 15.06 -2.50 13.29
C ILE A 273 16.01 -2.52 12.09
N ARG A 274 17.29 -2.26 12.34
CA ARG A 274 18.37 -2.28 11.35
C ARG A 274 19.02 -3.65 11.33
N VAL A 275 19.24 -4.19 10.13
CA VAL A 275 19.85 -5.50 9.92
C VAL A 275 20.92 -5.44 8.85
N LYS A 276 22.18 -5.65 9.24
CA LYS A 276 23.34 -5.81 8.36
C LYS A 276 23.42 -7.27 7.91
N LEU A 277 22.75 -7.56 6.80
CA LEU A 277 22.60 -8.90 6.21
C LEU A 277 23.96 -9.57 5.91
N ALA A 278 24.96 -8.79 5.51
CA ALA A 278 26.32 -9.26 5.26
C ALA A 278 27.10 -9.65 6.54
N GLN A 279 26.65 -9.22 7.73
CA GLN A 279 27.30 -9.48 9.01
C GLN A 279 26.62 -10.62 9.80
N LEU A 280 25.55 -11.23 9.26
CA LEU A 280 24.83 -12.32 9.91
C LEU A 280 25.58 -13.65 9.81
N PRO A 281 25.83 -14.35 10.93
CA PRO A 281 26.47 -15.67 10.94
C PRO A 281 25.79 -16.65 9.99
N GLU A 282 26.55 -17.52 9.32
CA GLU A 282 26.05 -18.46 8.30
C GLU A 282 24.86 -19.31 8.76
N ARG A 283 24.80 -19.64 10.05
CA ARG A 283 23.67 -20.38 10.67
C ARG A 283 22.31 -19.68 10.53
N VAL A 284 22.28 -18.36 10.35
CA VAL A 284 21.04 -17.59 10.12
C VAL A 284 20.66 -17.74 8.64
N ALA A 285 19.55 -18.41 8.36
CA ALA A 285 19.04 -18.62 7.02
C ALA A 285 17.81 -17.78 6.69
N ALA A 286 17.04 -17.38 7.72
CA ALA A 286 15.88 -16.51 7.54
C ALA A 286 15.69 -15.54 8.71
N LEU A 287 15.08 -14.40 8.41
CA LEU A 287 14.57 -13.42 9.35
C LEU A 287 13.09 -13.22 9.04
N VAL A 288 12.23 -13.16 10.06
CA VAL A 288 10.83 -12.79 9.91
C VAL A 288 10.57 -11.53 10.73
N PHE A 289 10.11 -10.48 10.05
CA PHE A 289 9.74 -9.21 10.67
C PHE A 289 8.27 -9.27 11.09
N THR A 290 8.01 -8.90 12.34
CA THR A 290 6.71 -9.04 12.99
C THR A 290 6.35 -7.80 13.77
N ILE A 291 5.06 -7.49 13.86
CA ILE A 291 4.55 -6.41 14.71
C ILE A 291 3.47 -6.99 15.61
N ASN A 292 3.41 -6.54 16.86
CA ASN A 292 2.30 -6.86 17.75
C ASN A 292 1.87 -5.66 18.58
N SER A 293 0.61 -5.63 19.02
CA SER A 293 0.20 -4.76 20.12
C SER A 293 0.36 -5.49 21.44
N PHE A 294 1.34 -5.08 22.25
CA PHE A 294 1.49 -5.58 23.62
C PHE A 294 0.25 -5.28 24.47
N SER A 295 -0.24 -4.04 24.44
CA SER A 295 -1.42 -3.61 25.18
C SER A 295 -2.75 -4.24 24.69
N GLY A 296 -2.76 -4.84 23.50
CA GLY A 296 -3.81 -5.76 23.02
C GLY A 296 -4.96 -5.13 22.23
N GLN A 297 -4.82 -3.88 21.82
CA GLN A 297 -5.66 -3.21 20.83
C GLN A 297 -5.58 -3.96 19.50
N LYS A 298 -6.63 -3.85 18.67
CA LYS A 298 -6.58 -4.36 17.31
C LYS A 298 -5.95 -3.31 16.40
N PHE A 299 -5.33 -3.71 15.28
CA PHE A 299 -4.75 -2.74 14.34
C PHE A 299 -5.78 -1.73 13.80
N THR A 300 -7.06 -2.14 13.70
CA THR A 300 -8.22 -1.28 13.40
C THR A 300 -8.51 -0.19 14.43
N ASP A 301 -7.97 -0.28 15.65
CA ASP A 301 -8.10 0.74 16.69
C ASP A 301 -6.98 1.81 16.61
N VAL A 302 -5.98 1.62 15.74
CA VAL A 302 -4.77 2.45 15.65
C VAL A 302 -4.83 3.32 14.40
N ALA A 303 -4.80 4.64 14.58
CA ALA A 303 -4.82 5.58 13.45
C ALA A 303 -3.45 5.63 12.77
N ARG A 304 -3.44 5.73 11.44
CA ARG A 304 -2.24 5.84 10.57
C ARG A 304 -1.12 4.83 10.86
N ALA A 305 -1.43 3.71 11.49
CA ALA A 305 -0.47 2.63 11.70
C ALA A 305 -0.02 2.06 10.34
N PHE A 306 1.29 1.94 10.15
CA PHE A 306 1.91 1.34 8.98
C PHE A 306 3.24 0.67 9.34
N CYS A 307 3.73 -0.20 8.47
CA CYS A 307 5.10 -0.68 8.54
C CYS A 307 5.73 -0.83 7.16
N ARG A 308 7.06 -0.79 7.10
CA ARG A 308 7.84 -0.87 5.87
C ARG A 308 9.20 -1.50 6.07
N LEU A 309 9.79 -1.97 4.97
CA LEU A 309 11.18 -2.41 4.91
C LEU A 309 11.86 -1.57 3.82
N VAL A 310 13.01 -0.98 4.13
CA VAL A 310 13.80 -0.17 3.19
C VAL A 310 15.22 -0.75 3.03
N ASP A 311 15.84 -0.56 1.86
CA ASP A 311 17.27 -0.82 1.65
C ASP A 311 18.08 0.26 2.41
N GLY A 312 18.93 -0.19 3.34
CA GLY A 312 19.67 0.69 4.25
C GLY A 312 20.73 1.57 3.56
N ARG A 313 21.08 1.28 2.30
CA ARG A 313 22.12 2.01 1.54
C ARG A 313 21.59 3.27 0.86
N ASN A 314 20.34 3.23 0.38
CA ASN A 314 19.74 4.28 -0.44
C ASN A 314 18.35 4.74 0.07
N GLY A 315 17.81 4.11 1.12
CA GLY A 315 16.49 4.42 1.67
C GLY A 315 15.31 3.99 0.79
N ALA A 316 15.54 3.20 -0.26
CA ALA A 316 14.48 2.75 -1.16
C ALA A 316 13.52 1.80 -0.44
N GLU A 317 12.24 2.11 -0.47
CA GLU A 317 11.19 1.27 0.12
C GLU A 317 10.98 0.00 -0.70
N LEU A 318 11.26 -1.15 -0.07
CA LEU A 318 11.18 -2.49 -0.67
C LEU A 318 9.77 -3.08 -0.56
N VAL A 319 9.10 -2.79 0.55
CA VAL A 319 7.70 -3.17 0.83
C VAL A 319 7.13 -2.28 1.93
N ARG A 320 5.82 -2.02 1.85
CA ARG A 320 5.03 -1.31 2.86
C ARG A 320 3.67 -2.00 3.06
N PHE A 321 3.16 -1.96 4.29
CA PHE A 321 1.79 -2.35 4.63
C PHE A 321 1.17 -1.25 5.50
N ASP A 322 -0.03 -0.79 5.15
CA ASP A 322 -0.84 0.08 5.99
C ASP A 322 -1.76 -0.80 6.89
N LEU A 323 -1.68 -0.58 8.21
CA LEU A 323 -2.29 -1.44 9.24
C LEU A 323 -3.65 -0.90 9.74
N THR A 324 -3.90 0.40 9.57
CA THR A 324 -5.08 1.13 10.09
C THR A 324 -6.42 0.51 9.67
N ALA A 325 -6.50 -0.04 8.46
CA ALA A 325 -7.70 -0.68 7.90
C ALA A 325 -7.55 -2.20 7.72
N SER A 326 -6.60 -2.81 8.43
CA SER A 326 -6.27 -4.25 8.29
C SER A 326 -7.18 -5.16 9.14
N GLU A 327 -6.86 -6.45 9.26
CA GLU A 327 -7.64 -7.37 10.08
C GLU A 327 -7.68 -6.92 11.55
N ALA A 328 -8.81 -7.15 12.23
CA ALA A 328 -9.02 -6.86 13.66
C ALA A 328 -8.24 -7.85 14.57
N ARG A 329 -6.91 -7.84 14.44
CA ARG A 329 -5.92 -8.76 15.01
C ARG A 329 -4.88 -7.96 15.80
N THR A 330 -4.09 -8.65 16.62
CA THR A 330 -3.10 -8.01 17.52
C THR A 330 -1.66 -8.25 17.11
N GLY A 331 -1.41 -9.05 16.08
CA GLY A 331 -0.08 -9.36 15.58
C GLY A 331 -0.10 -9.61 14.08
N VAL A 332 1.01 -9.31 13.40
CA VAL A 332 1.17 -9.51 11.95
C VAL A 332 2.58 -9.98 11.65
N LEU A 333 2.72 -10.96 10.76
CA LEU A 333 3.99 -11.29 10.09
C LEU A 333 4.04 -10.45 8.81
N MET A 334 4.96 -9.50 8.76
CA MET A 334 5.06 -8.52 7.68
C MET A 334 5.70 -9.14 6.44
N CYS A 335 6.98 -9.49 6.56
CA CYS A 335 7.78 -10.09 5.50
C CYS A 335 8.83 -11.05 6.09
N ALA A 336 9.41 -11.87 5.22
CA ALA A 336 10.58 -12.68 5.54
C ALA A 336 11.73 -12.30 4.61
N VAL A 337 12.94 -12.21 5.15
CA VAL A 337 14.20 -12.09 4.39
C VAL A 337 14.96 -13.41 4.55
N ILE A 338 15.20 -14.13 3.46
CA ILE A 338 15.60 -15.54 3.44
C ILE A 338 16.81 -15.70 2.50
N ARG A 339 17.79 -16.53 2.86
CA ARG A 339 18.87 -16.96 1.95
C ARG A 339 18.94 -18.48 1.87
N THR A 340 19.37 -18.99 0.72
CA THR A 340 19.66 -20.43 0.54
C THR A 340 21.17 -20.65 0.52
N GLY A 341 21.71 -21.21 1.61
CA GLY A 341 23.15 -21.40 1.79
C GLY A 341 23.92 -20.07 1.81
N ALA A 342 25.07 -20.01 1.13
CA ALA A 342 25.82 -18.78 0.88
C ALA A 342 25.28 -17.95 -0.31
N GLY A 343 24.08 -18.29 -0.80
CA GLY A 343 23.39 -17.53 -1.84
C GLY A 343 22.93 -16.15 -1.35
N PRO A 344 22.37 -15.34 -2.26
CA PRO A 344 21.84 -14.04 -1.91
C PRO A 344 20.65 -14.14 -0.95
N TRP A 345 20.39 -13.02 -0.27
CA TRP A 345 19.14 -12.81 0.43
C TRP A 345 18.02 -12.48 -0.57
N GLU A 346 16.81 -12.94 -0.28
CA GLU A 346 15.57 -12.68 -1.01
C GLU A 346 14.47 -12.25 -0.02
N MET A 347 13.47 -11.50 -0.49
CA MET A 347 12.36 -11.04 0.35
C MET A 347 11.06 -11.67 -0.12
N ARG A 348 10.25 -12.13 0.84
CA ARG A 348 8.89 -12.58 0.60
C ARG A 348 7.92 -11.76 1.44
N ALA A 349 6.94 -11.14 0.79
CA ALA A 349 5.84 -10.46 1.46
C ALA A 349 4.93 -11.51 2.12
N LEU A 350 4.69 -11.40 3.43
CA LEU A 350 3.85 -12.34 4.18
C LEU A 350 2.45 -11.80 4.39
N GLY A 351 2.29 -10.61 4.99
CA GLY A 351 0.98 -9.99 5.25
C GLY A 351 -0.02 -10.93 5.93
N THR A 352 0.41 -11.69 6.95
CA THR A 352 -0.49 -12.62 7.69
C THR A 352 -0.75 -12.13 9.09
N PHE A 353 -2.03 -12.03 9.47
CA PHE A 353 -2.46 -11.53 10.77
C PHE A 353 -2.78 -12.66 11.75
N HIS A 354 -2.53 -12.40 13.04
CA HIS A 354 -2.57 -13.37 14.15
C HIS A 354 -3.03 -12.69 15.45
N ASP A 355 -3.50 -13.46 16.44
CA ASP A 355 -3.84 -12.94 17.79
C ASP A 355 -2.65 -12.99 18.78
N GLY A 356 -1.42 -13.01 18.25
CA GLY A 356 -0.20 -12.93 19.04
C GLY A 356 0.03 -11.50 19.54
N ARG A 357 -0.19 -11.26 20.84
CA ARG A 357 0.12 -9.99 21.55
C ARG A 357 1.59 -9.81 21.96
N THR A 358 2.46 -10.70 21.53
CA THR A 358 3.89 -10.71 21.87
C THR A 358 4.63 -11.48 20.79
N VAL A 359 5.84 -11.07 20.42
CA VAL A 359 6.69 -11.76 19.43
C VAL A 359 6.86 -13.25 19.73
N LYS A 360 6.93 -13.65 21.01
CA LYS A 360 6.98 -15.07 21.43
C LYS A 360 5.80 -15.92 20.92
N LYS A 361 4.62 -15.32 20.76
CA LYS A 361 3.42 -15.98 20.19
C LYS A 361 3.39 -15.95 18.66
N LEU A 362 4.28 -15.20 18.02
CA LEU A 362 4.44 -15.13 16.57
C LEU A 362 5.57 -16.04 16.05
N VAL A 363 6.37 -16.65 16.93
CA VAL A 363 7.45 -17.60 16.57
C VAL A 363 6.93 -18.80 15.78
N ASP A 364 5.91 -19.51 16.28
CA ASP A 364 5.39 -20.69 15.60
C ASP A 364 4.70 -20.34 14.26
N PRO A 365 3.84 -19.30 14.19
CA PRO A 365 3.35 -18.78 12.91
C PRO A 365 4.45 -18.41 11.92
N ALA A 366 5.53 -17.76 12.37
CA ALA A 366 6.68 -17.41 11.54
C ALA A 366 7.43 -18.66 11.03
N ALA A 367 7.64 -19.65 11.90
CA ALA A 367 8.26 -20.93 11.55
C ALA A 367 7.42 -21.77 10.57
N VAL A 368 6.09 -21.61 10.57
CA VAL A 368 5.19 -22.19 9.55
C VAL A 368 5.26 -21.40 8.25
N ALA A 369 5.19 -20.07 8.31
CA ALA A 369 5.28 -19.20 7.14
C ALA A 369 6.57 -19.39 6.34
N LEU A 370 7.69 -19.76 6.97
CA LEU A 370 8.94 -20.07 6.26
C LEU A 370 8.87 -21.31 5.36
N ARG A 371 7.91 -22.24 5.56
CA ARG A 371 7.85 -23.54 4.86
C ARG A 371 7.11 -23.52 3.50
N HIS A 372 6.54 -22.37 3.11
CA HIS A 372 5.67 -22.21 1.93
C HIS A 372 6.17 -21.11 0.99
#